data_AF-A0A947PWX7-F1
#
_entry.id   AF-A0A947PWX7-F1
#
_cell.length_a   1.000
_cell.length_b   1.000
_cell.length_c   1.000
_cell.angle_alpha   90.00
_cell.angle_beta   90.00
_cell.angle_gamma   90.00
#
_symmetry.space_group_name_H-M   'P 1'
#
loop_
_entity.id
_entity.type
_entity.pdbx_description
1 polymer ?
#
loop_
_entity_poly.entity_id
_entity_poly.type
_entity_poly.pdbx_seq_one_letter_code
_entity_poly.pdbx_strand_id
1 'polypeptide(L)'
;MNRFFRPLGRRTLWGALVVSSFVAGCAAPPAPGAAQRELVVAVTASHELITFNAGQPERILERRPVTGLAAGERLVGIDFRVARGVLYALSQTGRLYTLDIPTGALKPVGAAPAALALSGAVFGFDFNPAADRIRVVSSTGQNLRLHPDTGAVVDGDPAVDGVQPDPALRYAASDVNARRAPDIAGAAYTYNTQDSKLTTNYAIDRALGALVMQGSREGATPVVSPNTGQLRTVGALGLGPLTEVAFDIADVGNTALIAVRTPTDNQTRLHLVDLATGATKPLGKVGEGAPLLGMAIEP
;
A
#
# COMPACT_ATOMS: atom_id res chain seq x y z
N MET A 1 61.40 -57.15 72.70
CA MET A 1 60.14 -57.62 73.31
C MET A 1 59.02 -56.64 72.96
N ASN A 2 57.94 -57.18 72.42
CA ASN A 2 56.74 -56.53 71.86
C ASN A 2 56.18 -55.35 72.69
N ARG A 3 55.67 -54.29 72.03
CA ARG A 3 54.25 -54.15 71.62
C ARG A 3 53.96 -52.78 70.95
N PHE A 4 53.48 -52.89 69.72
CA PHE A 4 52.40 -52.14 69.04
C PHE A 4 52.31 -50.60 69.15
N PHE A 5 52.65 -49.96 68.03
CA PHE A 5 52.20 -48.63 67.60
C PHE A 5 51.09 -48.77 66.54
N ARG A 6 50.01 -47.99 66.66
CA ARG A 6 49.11 -47.61 65.55
C ARG A 6 48.50 -46.23 65.83
N PRO A 7 48.72 -45.22 64.98
CA PRO A 7 47.88 -44.02 64.94
C PRO A 7 46.90 -44.05 63.76
N LEU A 8 45.79 -43.34 63.95
CA LEU A 8 44.62 -43.26 63.09
C LEU A 8 44.91 -42.56 61.74
N GLY A 9 44.47 -43.20 60.65
CA GLY A 9 44.40 -42.58 59.32
C GLY A 9 43.10 -41.80 59.11
N ARG A 10 43.23 -40.51 58.77
CA ARG A 10 42.13 -39.63 58.33
C ARG A 10 41.52 -40.16 57.03
N ARG A 11 40.18 -40.28 56.99
CA ARG A 11 39.39 -40.56 55.78
C ARG A 11 39.06 -39.26 55.06
N THR A 12 39.54 -39.10 53.84
CA THR A 12 39.18 -37.98 52.95
C THR A 12 38.03 -38.44 52.05
N LEU A 13 36.86 -37.84 52.20
CA LEU A 13 35.70 -38.04 51.33
C LEU A 13 35.86 -37.19 50.06
N TRP A 14 35.90 -37.83 48.90
CA TRP A 14 35.85 -37.17 47.59
C TRP A 14 34.38 -37.00 47.18
N GLY A 15 33.89 -35.76 47.12
CA GLY A 15 32.59 -35.43 46.55
C GLY A 15 32.70 -35.25 45.04
N ALA A 16 32.00 -36.09 44.27
CA ALA A 16 31.88 -35.95 42.82
C ALA A 16 30.85 -34.86 42.49
N LEU A 17 31.30 -33.80 41.82
CA LEU A 17 30.45 -32.72 41.32
C LEU A 17 29.86 -33.15 39.97
N VAL A 18 28.54 -33.39 39.91
CA VAL A 18 27.82 -33.61 38.65
C VAL A 18 27.51 -32.24 38.05
N VAL A 19 28.21 -31.89 36.96
CA VAL A 19 27.92 -30.69 36.17
C VAL A 19 26.80 -31.02 35.20
N SER A 20 25.57 -30.59 35.53
CA SER A 20 24.43 -30.69 34.63
C SER A 20 24.53 -29.58 33.58
N SER A 21 24.78 -29.96 32.33
CA SER A 21 24.86 -29.02 31.21
C SER A 21 23.45 -28.65 30.76
N PHE A 22 22.99 -27.45 31.11
CA PHE A 22 21.78 -26.88 30.53
C PHE A 22 22.06 -26.53 29.06
N VAL A 23 21.52 -27.32 28.14
CA VAL A 23 21.39 -26.91 26.74
C VAL A 23 20.33 -25.82 26.70
N ALA A 24 20.76 -24.56 26.78
CA ALA A 24 19.91 -23.42 26.46
C ALA A 24 19.61 -23.48 24.96
N GLY A 25 18.47 -24.06 24.59
CA GLY A 25 17.94 -23.94 23.25
C GLY A 25 17.76 -22.46 22.94
N CYS A 26 18.54 -21.93 22.00
CA CYS A 26 18.30 -20.61 21.43
C CYS A 26 16.94 -20.63 20.74
N ALA A 27 15.88 -20.27 21.47
CA ALA A 27 14.64 -19.85 20.83
C ALA A 27 14.98 -18.58 20.05
N ALA A 28 15.09 -18.71 18.73
CA ALA A 28 15.17 -17.54 17.86
C ALA A 28 13.95 -16.66 18.16
N PRO A 29 14.11 -15.34 18.30
CA PRO A 29 12.96 -14.46 18.39
C PRO A 29 12.05 -14.69 17.17
N PRO A 30 10.71 -14.69 17.33
CA PRO A 30 9.83 -14.82 16.19
C PRO A 30 10.20 -13.77 15.16
N ALA A 31 10.36 -14.18 13.89
CA ALA A 31 10.65 -13.26 12.81
C ALA A 31 9.61 -12.12 12.84
N PRO A 32 10.03 -10.84 12.92
CA PRO A 32 9.10 -9.74 12.78
C PRO A 32 8.50 -9.81 11.37
N GLY A 33 7.25 -10.27 11.26
CA GLY A 33 6.57 -10.50 9.99
C GLY A 33 5.26 -11.28 10.13
N ALA A 34 5.15 -12.22 11.06
CA ALA A 34 3.99 -13.12 11.14
C ALA A 34 2.64 -12.49 11.57
N ALA A 35 2.57 -11.18 11.82
CA ALA A 35 1.34 -10.51 12.27
C ALA A 35 0.43 -10.10 11.11
N GLN A 36 0.99 -9.74 9.96
CA GLN A 36 0.21 -9.28 8.82
C GLN A 36 -0.22 -10.44 7.94
N ARG A 37 -1.52 -10.45 7.62
CA ARG A 37 -2.21 -11.57 6.96
C ARG A 37 -2.67 -11.21 5.55
N GLU A 38 -2.64 -9.93 5.21
CA GLU A 38 -3.05 -9.36 3.95
C GLU A 38 -2.31 -10.06 2.81
N LEU A 39 -3.09 -10.61 1.89
CA LEU A 39 -2.59 -11.11 0.62
C LEU A 39 -2.56 -9.92 -0.34
N VAL A 40 -1.39 -9.63 -0.89
CA VAL A 40 -1.17 -8.46 -1.74
C VAL A 40 -0.90 -8.95 -3.15
N VAL A 41 -1.63 -8.36 -4.09
CA VAL A 41 -1.41 -8.48 -5.53
C VAL A 41 -0.68 -7.23 -6.00
N ALA A 42 0.36 -7.37 -6.82
CA ALA A 42 1.09 -6.24 -7.37
C ALA A 42 1.47 -6.48 -8.83
N VAL A 43 1.60 -5.40 -9.60
CA VAL A 43 2.14 -5.43 -10.95
C VAL A 43 3.52 -4.80 -10.94
N THR A 44 4.54 -5.53 -11.41
CA THR A 44 5.90 -5.01 -11.55
C THR A 44 6.04 -4.13 -12.80
N ALA A 45 7.11 -3.33 -12.87
CA ALA A 45 7.45 -2.58 -14.08
C ALA A 45 7.83 -3.46 -15.29
N SER A 46 8.12 -4.75 -15.07
CA SER A 46 8.28 -5.77 -16.13
C SER A 46 6.95 -6.35 -16.62
N HIS A 47 5.81 -5.82 -16.15
CA HIS A 47 4.46 -6.33 -16.43
C HIS A 47 4.27 -7.78 -15.95
N GLU A 48 4.76 -8.10 -14.76
CA GLU A 48 4.44 -9.37 -14.08
C GLU A 48 3.45 -9.10 -12.96
N LEU A 49 2.41 -9.92 -12.88
CA LEU A 49 1.51 -9.99 -11.74
C LEU A 49 2.15 -10.91 -10.71
N ILE A 50 2.38 -10.38 -9.52
CA ILE A 50 2.91 -11.11 -8.38
C ILE A 50 1.93 -11.09 -7.22
N THR A 51 1.91 -12.18 -6.45
CA THR A 51 1.12 -12.28 -5.23
C THR A 51 2.04 -12.65 -4.07
N PHE A 52 1.89 -11.99 -2.92
CA PHE A 52 2.68 -12.25 -1.72
C PHE A 52 1.90 -11.93 -0.45
N ASN A 53 2.29 -12.53 0.66
CA ASN A 53 1.72 -12.18 1.96
C ASN A 53 2.49 -10.99 2.56
N ALA A 54 1.78 -9.98 3.08
CA ALA A 54 2.38 -8.77 3.65
C ALA A 54 3.32 -9.07 4.83
N GLY A 55 3.09 -10.17 5.55
CA GLY A 55 3.96 -10.63 6.63
C GLY A 55 5.27 -11.29 6.19
N GLN A 56 5.37 -11.68 4.92
CA GLN A 56 6.58 -12.26 4.30
C GLN A 56 6.77 -11.70 2.88
N PRO A 57 6.95 -10.38 2.71
CA PRO A 57 6.87 -9.74 1.40
C PRO A 57 7.99 -10.17 0.43
N GLU A 58 9.10 -10.72 0.95
CA GLU A 58 10.20 -11.24 0.12
C GLU A 58 9.84 -12.58 -0.54
N ARG A 59 8.84 -13.31 -0.02
CA ARG A 59 8.40 -14.61 -0.54
C ARG A 59 7.22 -14.42 -1.51
N ILE A 60 7.52 -14.40 -2.80
CA ILE A 60 6.51 -14.41 -3.85
C ILE A 60 5.83 -15.79 -3.91
N LEU A 61 4.50 -15.79 -3.81
CA LEU A 61 3.66 -16.98 -3.85
C LEU A 61 3.30 -17.37 -5.28
N GLU A 62 2.95 -16.37 -6.09
CA GLU A 62 2.59 -16.56 -7.49
C GLU A 62 3.24 -15.47 -8.36
N ARG A 63 3.60 -15.83 -9.60
CA ARG A 63 4.17 -14.93 -10.59
C ARG A 63 3.67 -15.33 -11.98
N ARG A 64 3.18 -14.37 -12.76
CA ARG A 64 2.71 -14.60 -14.13
C ARG A 64 2.82 -13.32 -14.97
N PRO A 65 2.99 -13.40 -16.29
CA PRO A 65 2.99 -12.21 -17.13
C PRO A 65 1.58 -11.60 -17.21
N VAL A 66 1.51 -10.26 -17.24
CA VAL A 66 0.30 -9.53 -17.61
C VAL A 66 0.17 -9.57 -19.14
N THR A 67 -0.99 -9.96 -19.64
CA THR A 67 -1.27 -10.10 -21.08
C THR A 67 -2.50 -9.29 -21.49
N GLY A 68 -2.64 -9.01 -22.78
CA GLY A 68 -3.79 -8.25 -23.33
C GLY A 68 -3.62 -6.73 -23.31
N LEU A 69 -2.48 -6.21 -22.82
CA LEU A 69 -2.12 -4.79 -22.93
C LEU A 69 -1.67 -4.47 -24.36
N ALA A 70 -2.06 -3.31 -24.90
CA ALA A 70 -1.64 -2.92 -26.24
C ALA A 70 -0.12 -2.67 -26.29
N ALA A 71 0.49 -2.89 -27.46
CA ALA A 71 1.92 -2.69 -27.63
C ALA A 71 2.30 -1.21 -27.36
N GLY A 72 3.29 -0.98 -26.49
CA GLY A 72 3.72 0.36 -26.08
C GLY A 72 2.90 0.98 -24.94
N GLU A 73 1.82 0.32 -24.49
CA GLU A 73 1.13 0.69 -23.27
C GLU A 73 1.81 0.10 -22.02
N ARG A 74 1.58 0.77 -20.89
CA ARG A 74 1.99 0.40 -19.53
C ARG A 74 0.81 0.61 -18.60
N LEU A 75 0.75 -0.19 -17.54
CA LEU A 75 -0.18 0.07 -16.45
C LEU A 75 0.35 1.20 -15.55
N VAL A 76 -0.58 1.92 -14.90
CA VAL A 76 -0.28 3.03 -13.98
C VAL A 76 -0.94 2.89 -12.61
N GLY A 77 -1.75 1.84 -12.42
CA GLY A 77 -2.41 1.55 -11.16
C GLY A 77 -3.29 0.31 -11.27
N ILE A 78 -3.50 -0.36 -10.14
CA ILE A 78 -4.43 -1.46 -9.96
C ILE A 78 -5.15 -1.28 -8.63
N ASP A 79 -6.38 -1.75 -8.54
CA ASP A 79 -7.11 -1.83 -7.27
C ASP A 79 -8.35 -2.74 -7.38
N PHE A 80 -8.82 -3.29 -6.27
CA PHE A 80 -10.02 -4.11 -6.19
C PHE A 80 -11.29 -3.26 -6.06
N ARG A 81 -12.28 -3.58 -6.90
CA ARG A 81 -13.66 -3.28 -6.57
C ARG A 81 -14.16 -4.31 -5.55
N VAL A 82 -13.93 -4.04 -4.27
CA VAL A 82 -14.29 -4.93 -3.13
C VAL A 82 -15.70 -5.52 -3.27
N ALA A 83 -16.71 -4.69 -3.60
CA ALA A 83 -18.11 -5.11 -3.74
C ALA A 83 -18.36 -6.22 -4.78
N ARG A 84 -17.40 -6.50 -5.68
CA ARG A 84 -17.47 -7.58 -6.67
C ARG A 84 -16.28 -8.54 -6.64
N GLY A 85 -15.26 -8.29 -5.82
CA GLY A 85 -14.02 -9.07 -5.80
C GLY A 85 -13.26 -9.06 -7.14
N VAL A 86 -13.35 -7.97 -7.90
CA VAL A 86 -12.73 -7.85 -9.23
C VAL A 86 -11.57 -6.87 -9.16
N LEU A 87 -10.38 -7.30 -9.58
CA LEU A 87 -9.20 -6.45 -9.74
C LEU A 87 -9.30 -5.65 -11.04
N TYR A 88 -9.09 -4.34 -10.95
CA TYR A 88 -9.01 -3.44 -12.10
C TYR A 88 -7.59 -2.96 -12.31
N ALA A 89 -7.31 -2.54 -13.53
CA ALA A 89 -6.06 -1.91 -13.91
C ALA A 89 -6.31 -0.71 -14.83
N LEU A 90 -5.51 0.34 -14.69
CA LEU A 90 -5.53 1.51 -15.56
C LEU A 90 -4.24 1.57 -16.37
N SER A 91 -4.34 1.83 -17.67
CA SER A 91 -3.20 2.09 -18.55
C SER A 91 -2.86 3.58 -18.61
N GLN A 92 -1.65 3.94 -19.06
CA GLN A 92 -1.27 5.35 -19.19
C GLN A 92 -2.07 6.12 -20.26
N THR A 93 -2.77 5.42 -21.14
CA THR A 93 -3.67 6.01 -22.15
C THR A 93 -5.07 6.28 -21.59
N GLY A 94 -5.32 5.94 -20.32
CA GLY A 94 -6.64 6.08 -19.70
C GLY A 94 -7.59 4.93 -20.01
N ARG A 95 -7.13 3.83 -20.62
CA ARG A 95 -7.96 2.63 -20.82
C ARG A 95 -8.03 1.83 -19.52
N LEU A 96 -9.27 1.59 -19.07
CA LEU A 96 -9.58 0.77 -17.91
C LEU A 96 -9.73 -0.70 -18.32
N TYR A 97 -9.24 -1.60 -17.48
CA TYR A 97 -9.31 -3.04 -17.65
C TYR A 97 -9.75 -3.71 -16.35
N THR A 98 -10.34 -4.90 -16.46
CA THR A 98 -10.29 -5.89 -15.38
C THR A 98 -9.05 -6.77 -15.58
N LEU A 99 -8.39 -7.16 -14.50
CA LEU A 99 -7.22 -8.04 -14.51
C LEU A 99 -7.55 -9.36 -13.82
N ASP A 100 -7.53 -10.45 -14.57
CA ASP A 100 -7.76 -11.79 -14.04
C ASP A 100 -6.51 -12.31 -13.33
N ILE A 101 -6.58 -12.56 -12.02
CA ILE A 101 -5.42 -13.00 -11.22
C ILE A 101 -4.94 -14.41 -11.63
N PRO A 102 -5.82 -15.42 -11.83
CA PRO A 102 -5.37 -16.77 -12.20
C PRO A 102 -4.68 -16.87 -13.57
N THR A 103 -4.92 -15.94 -14.51
CA THR A 103 -4.33 -15.99 -15.86
C THR A 103 -3.38 -14.83 -16.16
N GLY A 104 -3.48 -13.71 -15.45
CA GLY A 104 -2.79 -12.46 -15.77
C GLY A 104 -3.39 -11.72 -16.96
N ALA A 105 -4.59 -12.08 -17.43
CA ALA A 105 -5.19 -11.49 -18.62
C ALA A 105 -5.96 -10.20 -18.31
N LEU A 106 -5.67 -9.15 -19.07
CA LEU A 106 -6.45 -7.91 -19.08
C LEU A 106 -7.65 -8.04 -20.02
N LYS A 107 -8.80 -7.57 -19.57
CA LYS A 107 -10.01 -7.40 -20.39
C LYS A 107 -10.47 -5.95 -20.35
N PRO A 108 -10.62 -5.28 -21.51
CA PRO A 108 -10.99 -3.87 -21.53
C PRO A 108 -12.39 -3.65 -20.94
N VAL A 109 -12.54 -2.58 -20.18
CA VAL A 109 -13.81 -2.06 -19.69
C VAL A 109 -14.27 -0.95 -20.61
N GLY A 110 -15.54 -0.96 -20.98
CA GLY A 110 -16.12 0.00 -21.91
C GLY A 110 -15.55 -0.07 -23.34
N ALA A 111 -16.00 0.85 -24.18
CA ALA A 111 -15.65 0.89 -25.60
C ALA A 111 -14.31 1.60 -25.87
N ALA A 112 -13.96 2.61 -25.08
CA ALA A 112 -12.86 3.53 -25.33
C ALA A 112 -12.07 3.87 -24.04
N PRO A 113 -10.85 4.42 -24.16
CA PRO A 113 -10.17 5.07 -23.04
C PRO A 113 -10.97 6.25 -22.47
N ALA A 114 -10.58 6.70 -21.27
CA ALA A 114 -11.11 7.91 -20.64
C ALA A 114 -11.04 9.11 -21.60
N ALA A 115 -12.13 9.88 -21.67
CA ALA A 115 -12.22 11.05 -22.55
C ALA A 115 -11.23 12.17 -22.18
N LEU A 116 -10.79 12.20 -20.92
CA LEU A 116 -9.75 13.10 -20.45
C LEU A 116 -8.42 12.36 -20.37
N ALA A 117 -7.39 12.94 -20.99
CA ALA A 117 -6.03 12.42 -20.91
C ALA A 117 -5.52 12.45 -19.46
N LEU A 118 -4.80 11.40 -19.09
CA LEU A 118 -4.05 11.35 -17.84
C LEU A 118 -2.85 12.31 -17.94
N SER A 119 -2.73 13.22 -16.98
CA SER A 119 -1.63 14.20 -16.93
C SER A 119 -0.63 13.82 -15.84
N GLY A 120 0.65 13.81 -16.19
CA GLY A 120 1.73 13.41 -15.28
C GLY A 120 2.27 12.01 -15.58
N ALA A 121 3.19 11.55 -14.73
CA ALA A 121 3.87 10.26 -14.91
C ALA A 121 3.57 9.25 -13.79
N VAL A 122 3.08 9.73 -12.65
CA VAL A 122 2.83 8.94 -11.44
C VAL A 122 1.41 9.22 -10.98
N PHE A 123 0.71 8.17 -10.58
CA PHE A 123 -0.72 8.20 -10.33
C PHE A 123 -1.08 7.46 -9.05
N GLY A 124 -2.10 7.95 -8.35
CA GLY A 124 -2.89 7.14 -7.43
C GLY A 124 -4.14 6.65 -8.14
N PHE A 125 -4.53 5.41 -7.92
CA PHE A 125 -5.69 4.74 -8.53
C PHE A 125 -6.35 3.88 -7.47
N ASP A 126 -7.61 4.13 -7.16
CA ASP A 126 -8.27 3.43 -6.05
C ASP A 126 -9.80 3.51 -6.12
N PHE A 127 -10.48 2.47 -5.65
CA PHE A 127 -11.94 2.41 -5.56
C PHE A 127 -12.42 3.14 -4.30
N ASN A 128 -13.33 4.08 -4.50
CA ASN A 128 -14.17 4.57 -3.42
C ASN A 128 -15.28 3.53 -3.14
N PRO A 129 -15.26 2.81 -2.00
CA PRO A 129 -16.26 1.79 -1.72
C PRO A 129 -17.66 2.37 -1.48
N ALA A 130 -17.76 3.62 -0.99
CA ALA A 130 -19.03 4.27 -0.69
C ALA A 130 -19.71 4.84 -1.94
N ALA A 131 -18.92 5.38 -2.87
CA ALA A 131 -19.44 5.98 -4.11
C ALA A 131 -19.47 4.99 -5.29
N ASP A 132 -18.80 3.85 -5.17
CA ASP A 132 -18.58 2.88 -6.24
C ASP A 132 -18.02 3.56 -7.51
N ARG A 133 -16.96 4.34 -7.30
CA ARG A 133 -16.24 5.08 -8.34
C ARG A 133 -14.75 4.93 -8.15
N ILE A 134 -14.02 4.91 -9.25
CA ILE A 134 -12.56 4.87 -9.20
C ILE A 134 -12.05 6.31 -9.12
N ARG A 135 -11.21 6.62 -8.16
CA ARG A 135 -10.44 7.87 -8.08
C ARG A 135 -9.14 7.66 -8.85
N VAL A 136 -8.79 8.65 -9.68
CA VAL A 136 -7.45 8.74 -10.25
C VAL A 136 -6.89 10.11 -9.92
N VAL A 137 -5.72 10.13 -9.30
CA VAL A 137 -4.99 11.35 -8.94
C VAL A 137 -3.60 11.29 -9.53
N SER A 138 -2.95 12.44 -9.73
CA SER A 138 -1.59 12.44 -10.28
C SER A 138 -0.67 13.45 -9.62
N SER A 139 0.62 13.27 -9.90
CA SER A 139 1.68 14.16 -9.46
C SER A 139 1.64 15.58 -10.02
N THR A 140 0.80 15.83 -11.02
CA THR A 140 0.57 17.18 -11.55
C THR A 140 -0.68 17.83 -10.96
N GLY A 141 -1.27 17.21 -9.93
CA GLY A 141 -2.47 17.69 -9.26
C GLY A 141 -3.78 17.32 -9.95
N GLN A 142 -3.76 16.40 -10.92
CA GLN A 142 -4.99 15.91 -11.54
C GLN A 142 -5.84 15.18 -10.50
N ASN A 143 -7.15 15.36 -10.59
CA ASN A 143 -8.14 14.67 -9.77
C ASN A 143 -9.32 14.32 -10.67
N LEU A 144 -9.59 13.03 -10.87
CA LEU A 144 -10.69 12.59 -11.71
C LEU A 144 -11.34 11.35 -11.12
N ARG A 145 -12.55 11.06 -11.59
CA ARG A 145 -13.30 9.86 -11.24
C ARG A 145 -13.67 9.09 -12.49
N LEU A 146 -13.57 7.76 -12.46
CA LEU A 146 -14.04 6.88 -13.53
C LEU A 146 -15.21 6.02 -13.05
N HIS A 147 -16.12 5.72 -13.97
CA HIS A 147 -17.18 4.76 -13.77
C HIS A 147 -16.68 3.33 -14.01
N PRO A 148 -16.76 2.41 -13.04
CA PRO A 148 -16.11 1.11 -13.15
C PRO A 148 -16.73 0.17 -14.17
N ASP A 149 -18.01 0.34 -14.52
CA ASP A 149 -18.64 -0.52 -15.55
C ASP A 149 -18.45 0.00 -17.00
N THR A 150 -18.05 1.26 -17.19
CA THR A 150 -18.00 1.88 -18.53
C THR A 150 -16.65 2.50 -18.88
N GLY A 151 -15.77 2.71 -17.90
CA GLY A 151 -14.51 3.45 -18.09
C GLY A 151 -14.68 4.95 -18.34
N ALA A 152 -15.92 5.46 -18.37
CA ALA A 152 -16.20 6.87 -18.61
C ALA A 152 -15.75 7.73 -17.43
N VAL A 153 -15.22 8.92 -17.72
CA VAL A 153 -14.94 9.93 -16.71
C VAL A 153 -16.27 10.46 -16.16
N VAL A 154 -16.35 10.58 -14.84
CA VAL A 154 -17.46 11.25 -14.15
C VAL A 154 -17.20 12.74 -14.16
N ASP A 155 -18.17 13.49 -14.64
CA ASP A 155 -18.07 14.95 -14.74
C ASP A 155 -17.94 15.60 -13.35
N GLY A 156 -16.89 16.43 -13.21
CA GLY A 156 -16.57 17.18 -12.01
C GLY A 156 -17.35 18.48 -11.87
N ASP A 157 -17.84 19.05 -12.98
CA ASP A 157 -18.59 20.30 -12.97
C ASP A 157 -19.73 20.28 -14.01
N PRO A 158 -20.94 19.81 -13.62
CA PRO A 158 -22.07 19.70 -14.53
C PRO A 158 -22.64 21.05 -15.00
N ALA A 159 -22.12 22.18 -14.48
CA ALA A 159 -22.50 23.51 -14.94
C ALA A 159 -21.70 23.96 -16.18
N VAL A 160 -20.65 23.23 -16.56
CA VAL A 160 -19.81 23.50 -17.73
C VAL A 160 -20.09 22.46 -18.81
N ASP A 161 -20.22 22.90 -20.06
CA ASP A 161 -20.46 21.98 -21.17
C ASP A 161 -19.28 21.02 -21.38
N GLY A 162 -19.59 19.73 -21.45
CA GLY A 162 -18.62 18.65 -21.65
C GLY A 162 -18.00 18.14 -20.35
N VAL A 163 -17.31 17.00 -20.43
CA VAL A 163 -16.78 16.31 -19.25
C VAL A 163 -15.57 17.04 -18.68
N GLN A 164 -15.65 17.47 -17.41
CA GLN A 164 -14.55 18.11 -16.69
C GLN A 164 -13.92 17.17 -15.65
N PRO A 165 -12.62 17.33 -15.33
CA PRO A 165 -12.05 16.69 -14.15
C PRO A 165 -12.62 17.34 -12.87
N ASP A 166 -12.43 16.67 -11.73
CA ASP A 166 -12.66 17.33 -10.44
C ASP A 166 -11.64 18.47 -10.23
N PRO A 167 -11.95 19.49 -9.39
CA PRO A 167 -10.98 20.51 -9.01
C PRO A 167 -9.62 19.92 -8.63
N ALA A 168 -8.56 20.56 -9.14
CA ALA A 168 -7.18 20.12 -8.96
C ALA A 168 -6.79 20.00 -7.48
N LEU A 169 -5.90 19.06 -7.22
CA LEU A 169 -5.37 18.81 -5.88
C LEU A 169 -4.63 20.04 -5.37
N ARG A 170 -4.95 20.45 -4.15
CA ARG A 170 -4.30 21.56 -3.46
C ARG A 170 -4.41 21.40 -1.96
N TYR A 171 -3.38 21.81 -1.24
CA TYR A 171 -3.46 21.87 0.21
C TYR A 171 -4.49 22.90 0.66
N ALA A 172 -5.22 22.59 1.74
CA ALA A 172 -6.14 23.53 2.37
C ALA A 172 -5.39 24.80 2.82
N ALA A 173 -6.06 25.95 2.84
CA ALA A 173 -5.43 27.21 3.24
C ALA A 173 -4.87 27.19 4.67
N SER A 174 -5.48 26.38 5.55
CA SER A 174 -5.05 26.16 6.94
C SER A 174 -3.99 25.08 7.09
N ASP A 175 -3.65 24.37 6.02
CA ASP A 175 -2.69 23.27 6.05
C ASP A 175 -1.25 23.80 6.15
N VAL A 176 -0.36 23.04 6.79
CA VAL A 176 1.06 23.40 6.89
C VAL A 176 1.74 23.53 5.51
N ASN A 177 1.18 22.89 4.48
CA ASN A 177 1.65 22.92 3.10
C ASN A 177 0.77 23.74 2.13
N ALA A 178 -0.13 24.61 2.63
CA ALA A 178 -1.14 25.38 1.87
C ALA A 178 -0.67 26.04 0.54
N ARG A 179 0.62 26.34 0.39
CA ARG A 179 1.19 27.03 -0.78
C ARG A 179 2.13 26.16 -1.61
N ARG A 180 2.22 24.87 -1.31
CA ARG A 180 3.01 23.91 -2.08
C ARG A 180 2.14 23.27 -3.15
N ALA A 181 2.72 23.03 -4.31
CA ALA A 181 2.11 22.16 -5.30
C ALA A 181 2.19 20.71 -4.77
N PRO A 182 1.05 19.99 -4.67
CA PRO A 182 1.08 18.60 -4.25
C PRO A 182 1.76 17.71 -5.28
N ASP A 183 2.51 16.73 -4.81
CA ASP A 183 3.14 15.71 -5.64
C ASP A 183 2.60 14.32 -5.27
N ILE A 184 1.34 14.08 -5.66
CA ILE A 184 0.59 12.89 -5.22
C ILE A 184 0.92 11.67 -6.09
N ALA A 185 1.26 10.56 -5.43
CA ALA A 185 1.76 9.33 -6.07
C ALA A 185 1.03 8.05 -5.64
N GLY A 186 0.00 8.16 -4.81
CA GLY A 186 -0.81 7.04 -4.34
C GLY A 186 -2.09 7.57 -3.71
N ALA A 187 -3.16 6.79 -3.79
CA ALA A 187 -4.43 7.06 -3.15
C ALA A 187 -5.00 5.74 -2.63
N ALA A 188 -5.66 5.78 -1.48
CA ALA A 188 -6.32 4.62 -0.91
C ALA A 188 -7.50 5.06 -0.04
N TYR A 189 -8.56 4.26 -0.04
CA TYR A 189 -9.79 4.51 0.68
C TYR A 189 -9.94 3.58 1.87
N THR A 190 -10.36 4.13 3.01
CA THR A 190 -10.81 3.27 4.11
C THR A 190 -12.17 2.65 3.80
N TYR A 191 -12.45 1.50 4.36
CA TYR A 191 -13.76 0.88 4.33
C TYR A 191 -14.39 0.93 5.72
N ASN A 192 -15.63 1.42 5.79
CA ASN A 192 -16.37 1.50 7.04
C ASN A 192 -17.33 0.31 7.15
N THR A 193 -17.05 -0.58 8.11
CA THR A 193 -17.83 -1.81 8.33
C THR A 193 -19.16 -1.58 9.05
N GLN A 194 -19.39 -0.38 9.61
CA GLN A 194 -20.62 -0.01 10.31
C GLN A 194 -21.58 0.77 9.41
N ASP A 195 -21.06 1.60 8.51
CA ASP A 195 -21.83 2.37 7.53
C ASP A 195 -21.09 2.44 6.20
N SER A 196 -21.53 1.65 5.22
CA SER A 196 -20.90 1.58 3.90
C SER A 196 -20.98 2.87 3.09
N LYS A 197 -21.72 3.89 3.56
CA LYS A 197 -21.76 5.23 2.94
C LYS A 197 -20.61 6.12 3.39
N LEU A 198 -19.83 5.69 4.38
CA LEU A 198 -18.71 6.43 4.93
C LEU A 198 -17.38 5.83 4.45
N THR A 199 -16.44 6.72 4.16
CA THR A 199 -15.08 6.39 3.78
C THR A 199 -14.19 7.61 3.98
N THR A 200 -12.90 7.41 4.19
CA THR A 200 -11.88 8.45 4.19
C THR A 200 -10.89 8.19 3.06
N ASN A 201 -10.63 9.19 2.22
CA ASN A 201 -9.57 9.10 1.22
C ASN A 201 -8.24 9.56 1.81
N TYR A 202 -7.24 8.71 1.68
CA TYR A 202 -5.84 9.04 1.97
C TYR A 202 -5.03 9.03 0.67
N ALA A 203 -3.94 9.76 0.68
CA ALA A 203 -3.00 9.83 -0.43
C ALA A 203 -1.56 10.02 0.08
N ILE A 204 -0.59 9.78 -0.81
CA ILE A 204 0.83 9.94 -0.51
C ILE A 204 1.39 11.10 -1.32
N ASP A 205 1.94 12.10 -0.63
CA ASP A 205 2.78 13.11 -1.27
C ASP A 205 4.25 12.65 -1.27
N ARG A 206 4.80 12.38 -2.45
CA ARG A 206 6.14 11.82 -2.58
C ARG A 206 7.24 12.84 -2.34
N ALA A 207 7.01 14.12 -2.67
CA ALA A 207 8.02 15.16 -2.49
C ALA A 207 8.23 15.46 -1.01
N LEU A 208 7.15 15.40 -0.22
CA LEU A 208 7.17 15.59 1.22
C LEU A 208 7.46 14.31 2.01
N GLY A 209 7.20 13.14 1.42
CA GLY A 209 7.23 11.87 2.15
C GLY A 209 6.17 11.86 3.24
N ALA A 210 4.94 12.24 2.89
CA ALA A 210 3.88 12.47 3.85
C ALA A 210 2.59 11.73 3.48
N LEU A 211 1.91 11.22 4.50
CA LEU A 211 0.51 10.83 4.40
C LEU A 211 -0.34 12.09 4.43
N VAL A 212 -1.24 12.20 3.46
CA VAL A 212 -2.25 13.27 3.40
C VAL A 212 -3.63 12.66 3.30
N MET A 213 -4.63 13.45 3.67
CA MET A 213 -6.04 13.13 3.53
C MET A 213 -6.64 14.02 2.45
N GLN A 214 -7.33 13.44 1.47
CA GLN A 214 -8.08 14.19 0.46
C GLN A 214 -9.53 14.32 0.92
N GLY A 215 -9.96 15.55 1.20
CA GLY A 215 -11.23 15.82 1.88
C GLY A 215 -11.10 15.77 3.40
N SER A 216 -12.14 15.30 4.08
CA SER A 216 -12.19 15.17 5.54
C SER A 216 -12.31 13.72 5.98
N ARG A 217 -11.96 13.45 7.24
CA ARG A 217 -12.18 12.15 7.88
C ARG A 217 -13.67 11.85 7.90
N GLU A 218 -14.02 10.58 7.78
CA GLU A 218 -15.39 10.14 8.03
C GLU A 218 -15.91 10.64 9.40
N GLY A 219 -17.17 11.08 9.44
CA GLY A 219 -17.80 11.67 10.62
C GLY A 219 -17.38 13.11 10.96
N ALA A 220 -16.40 13.71 10.27
CA ALA A 220 -16.01 15.09 10.52
C ALA A 220 -17.11 16.09 10.09
N THR A 221 -17.24 17.19 10.83
CA THR A 221 -18.14 18.30 10.49
C THR A 221 -17.37 19.62 10.47
N PRO A 222 -17.41 20.41 9.38
CA PRO A 222 -18.11 20.13 8.13
C PRO A 222 -17.45 19.01 7.32
N VAL A 223 -18.26 18.26 6.57
CA VAL A 223 -17.76 17.26 5.62
C VAL A 223 -17.14 17.96 4.42
N VAL A 224 -15.93 17.54 4.03
CA VAL A 224 -15.28 17.98 2.80
C VAL A 224 -15.09 16.78 1.88
N SER A 225 -15.77 16.78 0.75
CA SER A 225 -15.66 15.72 -0.25
C SER A 225 -14.25 15.68 -0.87
N PRO A 226 -13.68 14.49 -1.13
CA PRO A 226 -12.45 14.35 -1.90
C PRO A 226 -12.54 14.98 -3.31
N ASN A 227 -13.73 15.05 -3.89
CA ASN A 227 -13.96 15.68 -5.20
C ASN A 227 -13.57 17.17 -5.19
N THR A 228 -13.53 17.83 -4.02
CA THR A 228 -13.07 19.21 -3.93
C THR A 228 -11.57 19.38 -4.21
N GLY A 229 -10.79 18.30 -4.26
CA GLY A 229 -9.33 18.30 -4.42
C GLY A 229 -8.55 18.82 -3.20
N GLN A 230 -9.23 19.11 -2.09
CA GLN A 230 -8.55 19.69 -0.92
C GLN A 230 -7.78 18.62 -0.14
N LEU A 231 -6.49 18.87 0.09
CA LEU A 231 -5.59 18.01 0.86
C LEU A 231 -5.33 18.58 2.26
N ARG A 232 -5.17 17.68 3.23
CA ARG A 232 -4.76 17.96 4.60
C ARG A 232 -3.63 17.02 5.00
N THR A 233 -2.50 17.53 5.48
CA THR A 233 -1.39 16.71 5.97
C THR A 233 -1.79 15.99 7.25
N VAL A 234 -1.59 14.67 7.26
CA VAL A 234 -1.76 13.82 8.44
C VAL A 234 -0.45 13.78 9.22
N GLY A 235 0.63 13.43 8.53
CA GLY A 235 1.97 13.42 9.12
C GLY A 235 3.03 12.80 8.20
N ALA A 236 4.27 12.83 8.66
CA ALA A 236 5.40 12.32 7.90
C ALA A 236 5.46 10.79 7.93
N LEU A 237 5.82 10.18 6.80
CA LEU A 237 6.04 8.73 6.67
C LEU A 237 7.32 8.27 7.39
N GLY A 238 8.23 9.21 7.69
CA GLY A 238 9.54 8.91 8.28
C GLY A 238 10.57 8.38 7.27
N LEU A 239 10.27 8.47 5.97
CA LEU A 239 11.09 7.93 4.88
C LEU A 239 11.80 9.01 4.05
N GLY A 240 11.46 10.29 4.28
CA GLY A 240 11.87 11.39 3.41
C GLY A 240 11.18 11.33 2.04
N PRO A 241 11.71 12.06 1.03
CA PRO A 241 11.15 12.03 -0.33
C PRO A 241 11.17 10.62 -0.92
N LEU A 242 10.15 10.30 -1.72
CA LEU A 242 9.96 9.00 -2.37
C LEU A 242 10.13 9.12 -3.88
N THR A 243 10.64 8.06 -4.52
CA THR A 243 10.78 7.99 -5.98
C THR A 243 9.63 7.22 -6.62
N GLU A 244 9.15 6.18 -5.96
CA GLU A 244 8.01 5.35 -6.40
C GLU A 244 7.18 4.94 -5.18
N VAL A 245 5.87 4.85 -5.38
CA VAL A 245 4.88 4.50 -4.36
C VAL A 245 3.78 3.66 -4.98
N ALA A 246 3.39 2.59 -4.30
CA ALA A 246 2.08 1.97 -4.42
C ALA A 246 1.45 1.94 -3.02
N PHE A 247 0.16 2.25 -2.90
CA PHE A 247 -0.53 2.45 -1.63
C PHE A 247 -1.90 1.83 -1.70
N ASP A 248 -2.27 1.06 -0.67
CA ASP A 248 -3.61 0.52 -0.53
C ASP A 248 -4.00 0.31 0.95
N ILE A 249 -5.31 0.24 1.22
CA ILE A 249 -5.91 0.05 2.55
C ILE A 249 -6.91 -1.11 2.50
N ALA A 250 -6.72 -2.12 3.34
CA ALA A 250 -7.59 -3.29 3.42
C ALA A 250 -9.02 -2.95 3.89
N ASP A 251 -10.02 -3.66 3.40
CA ASP A 251 -11.45 -3.40 3.62
C ASP A 251 -12.00 -3.85 4.99
N VAL A 252 -11.45 -4.91 5.59
CA VAL A 252 -11.95 -5.41 6.89
C VAL A 252 -11.33 -4.68 8.08
N GLY A 253 -10.02 -4.42 8.01
CA GLY A 253 -9.23 -3.91 9.14
C GLY A 253 -8.67 -2.50 8.94
N ASN A 254 -8.82 -1.91 7.75
CA ASN A 254 -8.12 -0.69 7.34
C ASN A 254 -6.60 -0.77 7.55
N THR A 255 -6.01 -1.97 7.39
CA THR A 255 -4.55 -2.13 7.35
C THR A 255 -4.04 -1.37 6.13
N ALA A 256 -3.28 -0.32 6.37
CA ALA A 256 -2.69 0.52 5.33
C ALA A 256 -1.27 0.04 5.01
N LEU A 257 -1.00 -0.23 3.73
CA LEU A 257 0.28 -0.70 3.25
C LEU A 257 0.81 0.21 2.15
N ILE A 258 2.08 0.60 2.25
CA ILE A 258 2.80 1.26 1.16
C ILE A 258 3.98 0.41 0.71
N ALA A 259 4.14 0.26 -0.59
CA ALA A 259 5.35 -0.26 -1.23
C ALA A 259 6.10 0.91 -1.86
N VAL A 260 7.34 1.13 -1.44
CA VAL A 260 8.06 2.38 -1.73
C VAL A 260 9.49 2.15 -2.16
N ARG A 261 10.01 3.08 -2.96
CA ARG A 261 11.44 3.29 -3.21
C ARG A 261 11.79 4.72 -2.86
N THR A 262 13.04 4.96 -2.49
CA THR A 262 13.52 6.28 -2.10
C THR A 262 14.75 6.66 -2.93
N PRO A 263 15.21 7.93 -2.90
CA PRO A 263 16.46 8.31 -3.54
C PRO A 263 17.69 7.54 -3.03
N THR A 264 17.61 6.97 -1.82
CA THR A 264 18.72 6.23 -1.19
C THR A 264 18.54 4.72 -1.16
N ASP A 265 17.34 4.20 -1.42
CA ASP A 265 17.06 2.77 -1.54
C ASP A 265 16.25 2.51 -2.83
N ASN A 266 16.91 1.89 -3.80
CA ASN A 266 16.31 1.52 -5.07
C ASN A 266 15.63 0.14 -5.02
N GLN A 267 15.49 -0.49 -3.87
CA GLN A 267 14.68 -1.70 -3.71
C GLN A 267 13.30 -1.35 -3.18
N THR A 268 12.25 -1.93 -3.76
CA THR A 268 10.88 -1.77 -3.25
C THR A 268 10.77 -2.39 -1.85
N ARG A 269 10.45 -1.55 -0.86
CA ARG A 269 10.20 -1.92 0.53
C ARG A 269 8.71 -1.80 0.86
N LEU A 270 8.15 -2.81 1.51
CA LEU A 270 6.80 -2.77 2.06
C LEU A 270 6.83 -2.21 3.49
N HIS A 271 5.91 -1.31 3.80
CA HIS A 271 5.72 -0.73 5.11
C HIS A 271 4.23 -0.72 5.49
N LEU A 272 3.95 -0.89 6.78
CA LEU A 272 2.67 -0.49 7.37
C LEU A 272 2.64 1.02 7.54
N VAL A 273 1.46 1.62 7.38
CA VAL A 273 1.20 3.02 7.66
C VAL A 273 0.19 3.15 8.79
N ASP A 274 0.48 3.99 9.77
CA ASP A 274 -0.50 4.43 10.75
C ASP A 274 -1.33 5.57 10.14
N LEU A 275 -2.63 5.34 9.89
CA LEU A 275 -3.51 6.32 9.24
C LEU A 275 -3.86 7.54 10.11
N ALA A 276 -3.54 7.51 11.41
CA ALA A 276 -3.77 8.63 12.32
C ALA A 276 -2.57 9.58 12.38
N THR A 277 -1.35 9.05 12.25
CA THR A 277 -0.10 9.80 12.44
C THR A 277 0.75 9.92 11.17
N GLY A 278 0.50 9.08 10.17
CA GLY A 278 1.32 8.93 8.98
C GLY A 278 2.60 8.11 9.20
N ALA A 279 2.95 7.73 10.44
CA ALA A 279 4.19 7.02 10.71
C ALA A 279 4.22 5.63 10.06
N THR A 280 5.39 5.17 9.62
CA THR A 280 5.55 3.87 8.98
C THR A 280 6.30 2.86 9.85
N LYS A 281 5.99 1.57 9.65
CA LYS A 281 6.77 0.44 10.19
C LYS A 281 7.22 -0.47 9.05
N PRO A 282 8.53 -0.76 8.90
CA PRO A 282 9.00 -1.62 7.82
C PRO A 282 8.51 -3.06 8.00
N LEU A 283 8.11 -3.68 6.89
CA LEU A 283 7.74 -5.10 6.80
C LEU A 283 8.77 -5.94 6.06
N GLY A 284 9.45 -5.37 5.06
CA GLY A 284 10.53 -6.05 4.34
C GLY A 284 10.66 -5.61 2.89
N LYS A 285 11.57 -6.25 2.15
CA LYS A 285 11.69 -6.08 0.70
C LYS A 285 10.59 -6.87 -0.01
N VAL A 286 9.97 -6.31 -1.04
CA VAL A 286 8.98 -7.03 -1.86
C VAL A 286 9.69 -7.85 -2.93
N GLY A 287 9.59 -9.18 -2.86
CA GLY A 287 10.27 -10.09 -3.78
C GLY A 287 11.75 -9.73 -4.00
N GLU A 288 12.11 -9.44 -5.25
CA GLU A 288 13.48 -9.06 -5.63
C GLU A 288 13.77 -7.56 -5.46
N GLY A 289 12.79 -6.77 -4.99
CA GLY A 289 12.89 -5.31 -4.83
C GLY A 289 12.62 -4.53 -6.12
N ALA A 290 11.98 -5.15 -7.11
CA ALA A 290 11.69 -4.52 -8.40
C ALA A 290 10.65 -3.38 -8.29
N PRO A 291 10.75 -2.33 -9.15
CA PRO A 291 9.72 -1.30 -9.28
C PRO A 291 8.31 -1.87 -9.46
N LEU A 292 7.32 -1.25 -8.84
CA LEU A 292 5.90 -1.60 -8.98
C LEU A 292 5.13 -0.51 -9.72
N LEU A 293 4.19 -0.92 -10.58
CA LEU A 293 3.22 -0.05 -11.25
C LEU A 293 1.93 0.13 -10.41
N GLY A 294 1.71 -0.75 -9.44
CA GLY A 294 0.57 -0.70 -8.53
C GLY A 294 0.54 -1.91 -7.61
N MET A 295 -0.22 -1.81 -6.52
CA MET A 295 -0.51 -2.90 -5.60
C MET A 295 -1.96 -2.80 -5.13
N ALA A 296 -2.56 -3.92 -4.78
CA ALA A 296 -3.88 -4.01 -4.19
C ALA A 296 -3.92 -5.17 -3.19
N ILE A 297 -4.64 -4.99 -2.08
CA ILE A 297 -4.86 -5.96 -1.03
C ILE A 297 -6.12 -6.75 -1.38
N GLU A 298 -6.03 -8.07 -1.36
CA GLU A 298 -7.16 -8.94 -1.65
C GLU A 298 -8.25 -8.78 -0.56
N PRO A 299 -9.53 -8.57 -0.96
CA PRO A 299 -10.66 -8.46 -0.03
C PRO A 299 -10.99 -9.77 0.72
#